data_AF-A0A552WIX7-F1
#
_entry.id   AF-A0A552WIX7-F1
#
_cell.length_a   1.000
_cell.length_b   1.000
_cell.length_c   1.000
_cell.angle_alpha   90.00
_cell.angle_beta   90.00
_cell.angle_gamma   90.00
#
_symmetry.space_group_name_H-M   'P 1'
#
loop_
_entity.id
_entity.type
_entity.pdbx_description
1 polymer ?
#
loop_
_entity_poly.entity_id
_entity_poly.type
_entity_poly.pdbx_seq_one_letter_code
_entity_poly.pdbx_strand_id
1 'polypeptide(L)'
;MSATNPATASATGADPTTAPRTQAPGDVVIVGAARTPQGKLRGQLASFAATELGAAAIRGALEQSGVPAEAVQAVILGQVLQAGAGQNP
;
A
#
# COMPACT_ATOMS: atom_id res chain seq x y z
N MET A 1 12.96 -45.22 -15.88
CA MET A 1 12.59 -44.39 -14.72
C MET A 1 13.36 -43.08 -14.88
N SER A 2 12.97 -42.20 -15.82
CA SER A 2 11.91 -41.18 -15.70
C SER A 2 12.17 -40.26 -14.50
N ALA A 3 12.44 -38.96 -14.61
CA ALA A 3 12.39 -38.05 -15.75
C ALA A 3 13.34 -36.86 -15.59
N THR A 4 13.82 -36.41 -16.76
CA THR A 4 14.43 -35.14 -17.11
C THR A 4 13.69 -33.93 -16.54
N ASN A 5 14.43 -32.99 -15.97
CA ASN A 5 13.96 -31.67 -15.55
C ASN A 5 13.58 -30.83 -16.80
N PRO A 6 12.33 -30.37 -16.97
CA PRO A 6 11.96 -29.59 -18.13
C PRO A 6 12.19 -28.09 -17.89
N ALA A 7 13.03 -27.54 -18.77
CA ALA A 7 12.88 -26.22 -19.38
C ALA A 7 13.07 -24.95 -18.51
N THR A 8 14.26 -24.38 -18.66
CA THR A 8 14.43 -22.95 -19.01
C THR A 8 13.38 -22.50 -20.03
N ALA A 9 12.54 -21.54 -19.66
CA ALA A 9 11.78 -20.72 -20.60
C ALA A 9 11.68 -19.29 -20.06
N SER A 10 12.55 -18.43 -20.59
CA SER A 10 12.46 -16.98 -20.51
C SER A 10 11.12 -16.52 -21.10
N ALA A 11 10.25 -15.96 -20.26
CA ALA A 11 9.01 -15.33 -20.71
C ALA A 11 9.15 -13.82 -20.72
N THR A 12 9.21 -13.30 -21.94
CA THR A 12 8.96 -11.94 -22.42
C THR A 12 7.90 -11.17 -21.62
N GLY A 13 8.12 -9.86 -21.49
CA GLY A 13 7.35 -8.92 -20.66
C GLY A 13 5.85 -8.86 -20.96
N ALA A 14 5.08 -9.50 -20.08
CA ALA A 14 3.64 -9.31 -19.91
C ALA A 14 3.39 -9.04 -18.41
N ASP A 15 2.48 -8.12 -18.09
CA ASP A 15 2.09 -7.80 -16.71
C ASP A 15 1.54 -9.06 -16.01
N PRO A 16 2.18 -9.57 -14.93
CA PRO A 16 1.77 -10.80 -14.25
C PRO A 16 0.43 -10.68 -13.50
N THR A 17 -0.22 -9.51 -13.53
CA THR A 17 -1.44 -9.22 -12.75
C THR A 17 -2.74 -9.66 -13.44
N THR A 18 -2.73 -9.93 -14.75
CA THR A 18 -3.96 -10.06 -15.55
C THR A 18 -4.48 -11.50 -15.73
N ALA A 19 -3.73 -12.53 -15.30
CA ALA A 19 -4.18 -13.92 -15.37
C ALA A 19 -4.85 -14.35 -14.06
N PRO A 20 -5.97 -15.11 -14.09
CA PRO A 20 -6.63 -15.59 -12.89
C PRO A 20 -5.74 -16.64 -12.20
N ARG A 21 -4.94 -16.22 -11.21
CA ARG A 21 -4.25 -17.13 -10.31
C ARG A 21 -5.21 -17.54 -9.21
N THR A 22 -5.34 -18.84 -8.94
CA THR A 22 -5.95 -19.32 -7.69
C THR A 22 -5.09 -18.81 -6.53
N GLN A 23 -5.65 -17.94 -5.69
CA GLN A 23 -4.91 -17.39 -4.54
C GLN A 23 -4.48 -18.52 -3.60
N ALA A 24 -3.18 -18.65 -3.41
CA ALA A 24 -2.59 -19.61 -2.49
C ALA A 24 -2.59 -19.02 -1.06
N PRO A 25 -2.64 -19.87 -0.02
CA PRO A 25 -2.42 -19.42 1.35
C PRO A 25 -1.03 -18.77 1.46
N GLY A 26 -0.98 -17.45 1.66
CA GLY A 26 0.26 -16.66 1.72
C GLY A 26 0.42 -15.62 0.61
N ASP A 27 -0.46 -15.58 -0.38
CA ASP A 27 -0.45 -14.51 -1.38
C ASP A 27 -0.76 -13.15 -0.73
N VAL A 28 0.10 -12.17 -1.01
CA VAL A 28 -0.07 -10.78 -0.55
C VAL A 28 -0.92 -10.03 -1.57
N VAL A 29 -1.99 -9.38 -1.09
CA VAL A 29 -2.94 -8.66 -1.93
C VAL A 29 -3.21 -7.26 -1.41
N ILE A 30 -3.53 -6.34 -2.32
CA ILE A 30 -3.96 -4.98 -2.00
C ILE A 30 -5.49 -4.97 -1.93
N VAL A 31 -6.03 -4.73 -0.74
CA VAL A 31 -7.48 -4.77 -0.48
C VAL A 31 -8.15 -3.40 -0.50
N GLY A 32 -7.36 -2.32 -0.48
CA GLY A 32 -7.85 -0.94 -0.54
C GLY A 32 -6.71 0.04 -0.77
N ALA A 33 -7.01 1.21 -1.34
CA ALA A 33 -6.03 2.25 -1.60
C ALA A 33 -6.70 3.62 -1.64
N ALA A 34 -6.25 4.53 -0.79
CA ALA A 34 -6.69 5.92 -0.78
C ALA A 34 -5.51 6.87 -0.65
N ARG A 35 -5.74 8.13 -1.03
CA ARG A 35 -4.77 9.23 -0.90
C ARG A 35 -5.50 10.53 -0.61
N THR A 36 -4.80 11.46 0.03
CA THR A 36 -5.27 12.84 0.11
C THR A 36 -5.09 13.55 -1.24
N PRO A 37 -5.85 14.64 -1.49
CA PRO A 37 -5.51 15.59 -2.55
C PRO A 37 -4.08 16.14 -2.37
N GLN A 38 -3.44 16.50 -3.47
CA GLN A 38 -2.12 17.13 -3.42
C GLN A 38 -2.28 18.64 -3.30
N GLY A 39 -1.70 19.20 -2.23
CA GLY A 39 -1.69 20.64 -1.97
C GLY A 39 -0.52 21.34 -2.67
N LYS A 40 -0.65 22.66 -2.86
CA LYS A 40 0.48 23.54 -3.16
C LYS A 40 1.19 23.93 -1.86
N LEU A 41 2.49 24.21 -1.92
CA LEU A 41 3.26 24.74 -0.79
C LEU A 41 2.58 26.02 -0.27
N ARG A 42 2.35 26.09 1.05
CA ARG A 42 1.59 27.18 1.70
C ARG A 42 0.16 27.38 1.16
N GLY A 43 -0.44 26.33 0.60
CA GLY A 43 -1.81 26.33 0.08
C GLY A 43 -2.84 25.83 1.09
N GLN A 44 -3.95 25.31 0.59
CA GLN A 44 -5.13 24.93 1.38
C GLN A 44 -4.89 23.85 2.45
N LEU A 45 -3.87 23.02 2.28
CA LEU A 45 -3.55 21.94 3.23
C LEU A 45 -2.46 22.36 4.25
N ALA A 46 -1.97 23.61 4.19
CA ALA A 46 -0.83 24.03 5.01
C ALA A 46 -1.10 24.08 6.51
N SER A 47 -2.36 24.09 6.93
CA SER A 47 -2.76 24.06 8.34
C SER A 47 -2.74 22.66 8.96
N PHE A 48 -2.65 21.60 8.14
CA PHE A 48 -2.63 20.23 8.63
C PHE A 48 -1.19 19.74 8.79
N ALA A 49 -0.93 19.02 9.87
CA ALA A 49 0.30 18.26 10.01
C ALA A 49 0.35 17.12 8.98
N ALA A 50 1.56 16.73 8.58
CA ALA A 50 1.75 15.62 7.65
C ALA A 50 1.12 14.31 8.17
N THR A 51 1.19 14.08 9.48
CA THR A 51 0.62 12.91 10.15
C THR A 51 -0.91 12.89 10.09
N GLU A 52 -1.57 14.05 10.16
CA GLU A 52 -3.03 14.16 10.01
C GLU A 52 -3.48 13.81 8.59
N LEU A 53 -2.72 14.25 7.58
CA LEU A 53 -2.96 13.91 6.18
C LEU A 53 -2.73 12.41 5.93
N GLY A 54 -1.66 11.84 6.50
CA GLY A 54 -1.39 10.40 6.47
C GLY A 54 -2.53 9.59 7.11
N ALA A 55 -3.00 10.01 8.30
CA ALA A 55 -4.11 9.38 8.99
C ALA A 55 -5.41 9.45 8.17
N ALA A 56 -5.68 10.56 7.49
CA ALA A 56 -6.83 10.66 6.59
C ALA A 56 -6.75 9.70 5.40
N ALA A 57 -5.56 9.53 4.80
CA ALA A 57 -5.36 8.56 3.73
C ALA A 57 -5.55 7.11 4.22
N ILE A 58 -5.00 6.77 5.40
CA ILE A 58 -5.15 5.42 5.97
C ILE A 58 -6.61 5.11 6.27
N ARG A 59 -7.36 6.05 6.88
CA ARG A 59 -8.80 5.87 7.13
C ARG A 59 -9.59 5.60 5.85
N GLY A 60 -9.35 6.39 4.80
CA GLY A 60 -10.00 6.15 3.52
C GLY A 60 -9.66 4.79 2.89
N ALA A 61 -8.42 4.32 3.06
CA ALA A 61 -8.01 3.00 2.56
C ALA A 61 -8.68 1.87 3.35
N LEU A 62 -8.80 2.01 4.68
CA LEU A 62 -9.52 1.06 5.53
C LEU A 62 -11.01 1.01 5.17
N GLU A 63 -11.66 2.16 5.02
CA GLU A 63 -13.06 2.26 4.59
C GLU A 63 -13.32 1.56 3.25
N GLN A 64 -12.44 1.77 2.26
CA GLN A 64 -12.57 1.11 0.96
C GLN A 64 -12.34 -0.41 1.05
N SER A 65 -11.42 -0.84 1.92
CA SER A 65 -11.10 -2.26 2.10
C SER A 65 -12.13 -3.03 2.93
N GLY A 66 -12.95 -2.34 3.72
CA GLY A 66 -13.84 -2.95 4.71
C GLY A 66 -13.14 -3.64 5.88
N VAL A 67 -11.82 -3.45 6.03
CA VAL A 67 -11.03 -4.05 7.11
C VAL A 67 -11.25 -3.25 8.40
N PRO A 68 -11.61 -3.90 9.52
CA PRO A 68 -11.73 -3.22 10.80
C PRO A 68 -10.36 -2.77 11.30
N ALA A 69 -10.29 -1.57 11.90
CA ALA A 69 -9.02 -0.96 12.30
C ALA A 69 -8.26 -1.80 13.35
N GLU A 70 -9.00 -2.50 14.22
CA GLU A 70 -8.47 -3.41 15.24
C GLU A 70 -7.77 -4.65 14.66
N ALA A 71 -8.01 -4.99 13.38
CA ALA A 71 -7.34 -6.10 12.72
C ALA A 71 -5.96 -5.72 12.15
N VAL A 72 -5.61 -4.43 12.13
CA VAL A 72 -4.33 -3.94 11.62
C VAL A 72 -3.24 -4.18 12.65
N GLN A 73 -2.27 -5.05 12.35
CA GLN A 73 -1.16 -5.31 13.28
C GLN A 73 -0.05 -4.26 13.23
N ALA A 74 0.17 -3.65 12.06
CA ALA A 74 1.24 -2.68 11.87
C ALA A 74 0.85 -1.63 10.82
N VAL A 75 1.31 -0.40 11.06
CA VAL A 75 1.21 0.72 10.12
C VAL A 75 2.63 1.19 9.82
N ILE A 76 2.96 1.27 8.54
CA ILE A 76 4.24 1.81 8.08
C ILE A 76 3.94 3.05 7.24
N LEU A 77 4.34 4.22 7.73
CA LEU A 77 4.13 5.50 7.06
C LEU A 77 5.48 6.11 6.66
N GLY A 78 5.63 6.44 5.38
CA GLY A 78 6.82 7.12 4.87
C GLY A 78 6.64 8.64 4.92
N GLN A 79 7.52 9.34 5.65
CA GLN A 79 7.62 10.80 5.60
C GLN A 79 9.09 11.23 5.63
N VAL A 80 9.46 12.14 4.72
CA VAL A 80 10.86 12.53 4.49
C VAL A 80 11.30 13.64 5.44
N LEU A 81 10.50 14.71 5.56
CA LEU A 81 10.78 15.85 6.42
C LEU A 81 9.96 15.74 7.70
N GLN A 82 10.61 15.30 8.78
CA GLN A 82 9.97 14.97 10.06
C GLN A 82 9.98 16.12 11.08
N ALA A 83 10.67 17.21 10.78
CA ALA A 83 10.80 18.34 11.70
C ALA A 83 9.42 18.87 12.11
N GLY A 84 9.14 18.88 13.42
CA GLY A 84 7.87 19.36 13.98
C GLY A 84 6.71 18.36 13.98
N ALA A 85 6.92 17.11 13.56
CA ALA A 85 5.87 16.09 13.51
C ALA A 85 5.56 15.41 14.87
N GLY A 86 6.30 15.74 15.93
CA GLY A 86 6.15 15.14 17.26
C GLY A 86 6.98 13.87 17.46
N GLN A 87 6.67 13.12 18.51
CA GLN A 87 7.29 11.81 18.74
C GLN A 87 6.54 10.74 17.95
N ASN A 88 7.29 9.93 17.20
CA ASN A 88 6.77 8.87 16.34
C ASN A 88 5.68 9.39 15.36
N PRO A 89 6.12 10.01 14.24
CA PRO A 89 5.22 10.58 13.23
C PRO A 89 4.31 9.54 12.57
#